data_AF-A0A835X438-F1
#
_entry.id   AF-A0A835X438-F1
#
_cell.length_a   1.000
_cell.length_b   1.000
_cell.length_c   1.000
_cell.angle_alpha   90.00
_cell.angle_beta   90.00
_cell.angle_gamma   90.00
#
_symmetry.space_group_name_H-M   'P 1'
#
loop_
_entity.id
_entity.type
_entity.pdbx_description
1 polymer ?
#
loop_
_entity_poly.entity_id
_entity_poly.type
_entity_poly.pdbx_seq_one_letter_code
_entity_poly.pdbx_strand_id
1 'polypeptide(L)'
;MKNEFDIKEYVKNLKGTTYFHTFVNRDSLAAGVLRLLPGDEDTQEPHDSDEIYYVVKGDGFLQIGQKNYAVSEGKAYFVGRNTKHKFFGNSKELVVLYFFGGPDS
;
A
#
# COMPACT_ATOMS: atom_id res chain seq x y z
N MET A 1 -8.83 -23.00 4.43
CA MET A 1 -8.58 -21.57 4.71
C MET A 1 -7.08 -21.35 4.49
N LYS A 2 -6.69 -20.43 3.61
CA LYS A 2 -5.28 -20.11 3.38
C LYS A 2 -4.81 -19.25 4.56
N ASN A 3 -3.72 -19.66 5.22
CA ASN A 3 -3.20 -19.00 6.43
C ASN A 3 -1.80 -18.38 6.21
N GLU A 4 -1.18 -18.64 5.06
CA GLU A 4 0.13 -18.14 4.68
C GLU A 4 0.02 -17.45 3.32
N PHE A 5 0.72 -16.32 3.15
CA PHE A 5 0.68 -15.47 1.97
C PHE A 5 2.10 -15.09 1.56
N ASP A 6 2.59 -15.60 0.43
CA ASP A 6 3.91 -15.23 -0.09
C ASP A 6 3.86 -13.90 -0.85
N ILE A 7 4.24 -12.82 -0.16
CA ILE A 7 4.28 -11.48 -0.72
C ILE A 7 5.18 -11.40 -1.96
N LYS A 8 6.24 -12.20 -2.05
CA LYS A 8 7.14 -12.20 -3.22
C LYS A 8 6.42 -12.71 -4.47
N GLU A 9 5.56 -13.72 -4.31
CA GLU A 9 4.75 -14.25 -5.41
C GLU A 9 3.77 -13.19 -5.91
N TYR A 10 3.06 -12.51 -4.99
CA TYR A 10 2.11 -11.46 -5.35
C TYR A 10 2.79 -10.28 -6.06
N VAL A 11 3.92 -9.79 -5.54
CA VAL A 11 4.71 -8.72 -6.17
C VAL A 11 5.18 -9.10 -7.57
N LYS A 12 5.59 -10.36 -7.79
CA LYS A 12 6.02 -10.84 -9.12
C LYS A 12 4.87 -10.89 -10.13
N ASN A 13 3.64 -11.09 -9.64
CA ASN A 13 2.45 -11.20 -10.47
C ASN A 13 1.80 -9.83 -10.76
N LEU A 14 2.15 -8.78 -10.02
CA LEU A 14 1.77 -7.40 -10.33
C LEU A 14 2.51 -6.92 -11.60
N LYS A 15 1.77 -6.81 -12.70
CA LYS A 15 2.29 -6.40 -14.02
C LYS A 15 1.33 -5.43 -14.70
N GLY A 16 1.87 -4.56 -15.56
CA GLY A 16 1.08 -3.63 -16.34
C GLY A 16 0.47 -2.53 -15.46
N THR A 17 -0.82 -2.29 -15.59
CA THR A 17 -1.54 -1.19 -14.90
C THR A 17 -2.00 -1.54 -13.49
N THR A 18 -1.87 -2.80 -13.06
CA THR A 18 -2.28 -3.24 -11.71
C THR A 18 -1.07 -3.19 -10.78
N TYR A 19 -1.12 -2.28 -9.81
CA TYR A 19 -0.03 -2.04 -8.86
C TYR A 19 -0.36 -2.47 -7.43
N PHE A 20 -1.53 -3.05 -7.18
CA PHE A 20 -1.91 -3.59 -5.87
C PHE A 20 -2.64 -4.93 -5.96
N HIS A 21 -2.59 -5.72 -4.89
CA HIS A 21 -3.27 -7.00 -4.78
C HIS A 21 -3.71 -7.29 -3.34
N THR A 22 -5.03 -7.36 -3.13
CA THR A 22 -5.65 -7.75 -1.87
C THR A 22 -5.71 -9.27 -1.75
N PHE A 23 -5.05 -9.83 -0.72
CA PHE A 23 -4.98 -11.27 -0.48
C PHE A 23 -5.81 -11.73 0.74
N VAL A 24 -6.19 -10.81 1.63
CA VAL A 24 -7.24 -10.99 2.63
C VAL A 24 -8.31 -9.93 2.38
N ASN A 25 -9.58 -10.32 2.25
CA ASN A 25 -10.71 -9.39 2.22
C ASN A 25 -11.88 -9.98 3.03
N ARG A 26 -12.21 -9.34 4.15
CA ARG A 26 -13.24 -9.74 5.12
C ARG A 26 -13.86 -8.49 5.72
N ASP A 27 -15.06 -8.63 6.26
CA ASP A 27 -15.77 -7.53 6.94
C ASP A 27 -14.97 -6.89 8.09
N SER A 28 -14.03 -7.62 8.69
CA SER A 28 -13.20 -7.15 9.80
C SER A 28 -11.82 -6.63 9.39
N LEU A 29 -11.33 -7.02 8.21
CA LEU A 29 -9.96 -6.76 7.79
C LEU A 29 -9.79 -7.07 6.30
N ALA A 30 -9.11 -6.16 5.61
CA ALA A 30 -8.48 -6.45 4.35
C ALA A 30 -6.98 -6.19 4.44
N ALA A 31 -6.20 -6.98 3.71
CA ALA A 31 -4.76 -6.81 3.63
C ALA A 31 -4.28 -7.15 2.23
N GLY A 32 -3.30 -6.38 1.77
CA GLY A 32 -2.73 -6.56 0.45
C GLY A 32 -1.33 -6.02 0.33
N VAL A 33 -0.81 -6.12 -0.89
CA VAL A 33 0.50 -5.56 -1.26
C VAL A 33 0.32 -4.57 -2.39
N LEU A 34 1.01 -3.45 -2.28
CA LEU A 34 1.16 -2.42 -3.29
C LEU A 34 2.62 -2.41 -3.77
N ARG A 35 2.81 -2.24 -5.08
CA ARG A 35 4.11 -2.19 -5.75
C ARG A 35 4.13 -1.05 -6.77
N LEU A 36 5.01 -0.08 -6.57
CA LEU A 36 5.25 0.99 -7.53
C LEU A 36 6.67 0.90 -8.10
N LEU A 37 6.78 0.94 -9.42
CA LEU A 37 8.03 1.17 -10.12
C LEU A 37 8.34 2.67 -10.20
N PRO A 38 9.60 3.05 -10.47
CA PRO A 38 9.92 4.45 -10.72
C PRO A 38 9.10 5.00 -11.89
N GLY A 39 8.37 6.08 -11.64
CA GLY A 39 7.49 6.73 -12.62
C GLY A 39 6.04 6.24 -12.63
N ASP A 40 5.71 5.18 -11.88
CA ASP A 40 4.30 4.79 -11.66
C ASP A 40 3.59 5.86 -10.83
N GLU A 41 2.30 6.07 -11.12
CA GLU A 41 1.45 6.95 -10.34
C GLU A 41 0.60 6.15 -9.35
N ASP A 42 0.63 6.56 -8.09
CA ASP A 42 -0.34 6.11 -7.10
C ASP A 42 -1.65 6.87 -7.30
N THR A 43 -2.68 6.14 -7.73
CA THR A 43 -4.01 6.66 -8.06
C THR A 43 -5.03 6.43 -6.96
N GLN A 44 -4.58 6.12 -5.74
CA GLN A 44 -5.48 5.91 -4.61
C GLN A 44 -6.25 7.19 -4.28
N GLU A 45 -7.55 7.01 -4.01
CA GLU A 45 -8.45 8.06 -3.55
C GLU A 45 -8.80 7.85 -2.08
N PRO A 46 -9.25 8.90 -1.35
CA PRO A 46 -9.73 8.74 0.01
C PRO A 46 -10.85 7.69 0.11
N HIS A 47 -10.75 6.80 1.09
CA HIS A 47 -11.73 5.73 1.35
C HIS A 47 -12.21 5.76 2.81
N ASP A 48 -13.30 5.06 3.10
CA ASP A 48 -13.99 5.07 4.40
C ASP A 48 -13.34 4.18 5.48
N SER A 49 -12.35 3.37 5.09
CA SER A 49 -11.55 2.54 5.98
C SER A 49 -10.34 3.27 6.53
N ASP A 50 -10.02 3.02 7.80
CA ASP A 50 -8.70 3.36 8.34
C ASP A 50 -7.66 2.40 7.76
N GLU A 51 -6.44 2.88 7.52
CA GLU A 51 -5.39 2.13 6.83
C GLU A 51 -4.04 2.20 7.55
N ILE A 52 -3.31 1.08 7.53
CA ILE A 52 -1.90 1.03 7.90
C ILE A 52 -1.09 0.60 6.70
N TYR A 53 -0.02 1.34 6.41
CA TYR A 53 1.04 0.92 5.51
C TYR A 53 2.25 0.40 6.28
N TYR A 54 2.88 -0.66 5.79
CA TYR A 54 4.20 -1.11 6.23
C TYR A 54 5.14 -1.24 5.03
N VAL A 55 6.27 -0.52 5.04
CA VAL A 55 7.22 -0.49 3.93
C VAL A 55 8.12 -1.72 3.99
N VAL A 56 7.94 -2.62 3.03
CA VAL A 56 8.75 -3.84 2.90
C VAL A 56 10.11 -3.53 2.30
N LYS A 57 10.17 -2.67 1.28
CA LYS A 57 11.41 -2.16 0.68
C LYS A 57 11.13 -0.96 -0.22
N GLY A 58 12.17 -0.21 -0.55
CA GLY A 58 12.12 0.90 -1.50
C GLY A 58 12.34 2.26 -0.84
N ASP A 59 12.07 3.31 -1.61
CA ASP A 59 12.26 4.71 -1.23
C ASP A 59 11.10 5.58 -1.74
N GLY A 60 11.22 6.90 -1.54
CA GLY A 60 10.24 7.89 -1.98
C GLY A 60 9.56 8.59 -0.81
N PHE A 61 8.32 9.00 -1.04
CA PHE A 61 7.54 9.74 -0.07
C PHE A 61 6.10 9.23 -0.01
N LEU A 62 5.49 9.32 1.16
CA LEU A 62 4.06 9.17 1.37
C LEU A 62 3.50 10.53 1.79
N GLN A 63 2.56 11.05 1.02
CA GLN A 63 1.76 12.20 1.43
C GLN A 63 0.58 11.70 2.26
N ILE A 64 0.32 12.31 3.41
CA ILE A 64 -0.89 12.08 4.23
C ILE A 64 -1.44 13.46 4.60
N GLY A 65 -2.61 13.79 4.06
CA GLY A 65 -3.16 15.14 4.11
C GLY A 65 -2.21 16.15 3.46
N GLN A 66 -1.68 17.07 4.27
CA GLN A 66 -0.76 18.13 3.82
C GLN A 66 0.71 17.84 4.17
N LYS A 67 1.01 16.68 4.78
CA LYS A 67 2.36 16.33 5.24
C LYS A 67 2.96 15.25 4.36
N ASN A 68 4.24 15.41 4.05
CA ASN A 68 5.02 14.41 3.32
C ASN A 68 5.97 13.70 4.28
N TYR A 69 6.06 12.39 4.16
CA TYR A 69 6.92 11.54 4.97
C TYR A 69 7.88 10.77 4.07
N ALA A 70 9.18 10.82 4.36
CA ALA A 70 10.16 10.01 3.65
C ALA A 70 10.00 8.53 4.04
N VAL A 71 9.71 7.69 3.05
CA VAL A 71 9.53 6.26 3.26
C VAL A 71 10.86 5.53 3.21
N SER A 72 10.98 4.50 4.04
CA SER A 72 12.13 3.61 4.08
C SER A 72 11.68 2.27 4.66
N GLU A 73 12.42 1.22 4.32
CA GLU A 73 12.20 -0.13 4.83
C GLU A 73 12.01 -0.16 6.35
N GLY A 74 11.02 -0.95 6.81
CA GLY A 74 10.70 -1.13 8.22
C GLY A 74 9.82 -0.05 8.85
N LYS A 75 9.49 1.02 8.12
CA LYS A 75 8.56 2.06 8.61
C LYS A 75 7.11 1.68 8.40
N ALA A 76 6.25 2.12 9.33
CA ALA A 76 4.82 2.04 9.21
C ALA A 76 4.16 3.42 9.29
N TYR A 77 2.99 3.56 8.66
CA TYR A 77 2.22 4.79 8.63
C TYR A 77 0.74 4.47 8.85
N PHE A 78 0.07 5.31 9.63
CA PHE A 78 -1.38 5.26 9.80
C PHE A 78 -2.02 6.36 8.96
N VAL A 79 -3.05 5.99 8.20
CA VAL A 79 -3.90 6.91 7.46
C VAL A 79 -5.33 6.74 7.97
N GLY A 80 -5.87 7.80 8.55
CA GLY A 80 -7.27 7.79 8.97
C GLY A 80 -8.20 7.81 7.76
N ARG A 81 -9.38 7.23 7.89
CA ARG A 81 -10.43 7.25 6.85
C ARG A 81 -10.66 8.65 6.28
N ASN A 82 -11.03 8.71 5.01
CA ASN A 82 -11.31 9.92 4.23
C ASN A 82 -10.13 10.91 4.16
N THR A 83 -8.91 10.47 4.50
CA THR A 83 -7.70 11.28 4.38
C THR A 83 -7.07 11.07 3.02
N LYS A 84 -6.85 12.16 2.27
CA LYS A 84 -6.05 12.12 1.04
C LYS A 84 -4.64 11.63 1.34
N HIS A 85 -4.20 10.61 0.62
CA HIS A 85 -2.86 10.08 0.74
C HIS A 85 -2.40 9.52 -0.60
N LYS A 86 -1.09 9.50 -0.83
CA LYS A 86 -0.47 8.86 -2.00
C LYS A 86 1.02 8.68 -1.83
N PHE A 87 1.55 7.60 -2.36
CA PHE A 87 2.98 7.41 -2.57
C PHE A 87 3.46 8.15 -3.82
N PHE A 88 4.67 8.70 -3.78
CA PHE A 88 5.26 9.39 -4.93
C PHE A 88 6.78 9.50 -4.83
N GLY A 89 7.42 9.79 -5.97
CA GLY A 89 8.83 10.17 -6.04
C GLY A 89 9.82 9.06 -5.71
N ASN A 90 9.39 7.79 -5.74
CA ASN A 90 10.27 6.65 -5.59
C ASN A 90 11.25 6.56 -6.77
N SER A 91 12.53 6.38 -6.46
CA SER A 91 13.58 6.17 -7.47
C SER A 91 13.89 4.68 -7.67
N LYS A 92 13.44 3.85 -6.73
CA LYS A 92 13.54 2.39 -6.74
C LYS A 92 12.14 1.78 -6.73
N GLU A 93 12.08 0.46 -6.94
CA GLU A 93 10.87 -0.31 -6.69
C GLU A 93 10.45 -0.17 -5.22
N LEU A 94 9.25 0.36 -5.01
CA LEU A 94 8.61 0.50 -3.71
C LEU A 94 7.61 -0.65 -3.52
N VAL A 95 7.74 -1.39 -2.42
CA VAL A 95 6.80 -2.45 -2.03
C VAL A 95 6.30 -2.18 -0.63
N VAL A 96 4.97 -2.14 -0.50
CA VAL A 96 4.28 -1.77 0.73
C VAL A 96 3.17 -2.77 1.01
N LEU A 97 3.03 -3.20 2.26
CA LEU A 97 1.82 -3.89 2.70
C LEU A 97 0.81 -2.86 3.18
N TYR A 98 -0.45 -3.03 2.82
CA TYR A 98 -1.56 -2.26 3.37
C TYR A 98 -2.51 -3.14 4.16
N PHE A 99 -3.16 -2.52 5.15
CA PHE A 99 -4.14 -3.15 6.03
C PHE A 99 -5.29 -2.18 6.25
N PHE A 100 -6.51 -2.58 5.87
CA PHE A 100 -7.73 -1.81 6.12
C PHE A 100 -8.49 -2.32 7.34
N GLY A 101 -9.00 -1.40 8.15
CA GLY A 101 -9.94 -1.69 9.24
C GLY A 101 -11.36 -2.00 8.74
N GLY A 102 -11.50 -3.00 7.86
CA GLY A 102 -12.74 -3.33 7.15
C GLY A 102 -12.45 -4.05 5.84
N PRO A 103 -13.48 -4.31 5.01
CA PRO A 103 -13.27 -4.88 3.68
C PRO A 103 -12.63 -3.86 2.73
N ASP A 104 -11.99 -4.37 1.69
CA ASP A 104 -11.52 -3.60 0.54
C ASP A 104 -12.71 -3.41 -0.43
N SER A 105 -13.19 -2.17 -0.58
CA SER A 105 -14.43 -1.80 -1.26
C SER A 105 -14.25 -0.67 -2.29
#